data_AF-A0A960TQH9-F1
#
_entry.id   AF-A0A960TQH9-F1
#
_cell.length_a   1.000
_cell.length_b   1.000
_cell.length_c   1.000
_cell.angle_alpha   90.00
_cell.angle_beta   90.00
_cell.angle_gamma   90.00
#
_symmetry.space_group_name_H-M   'P 1'
#
loop_
_entity.id
_entity.type
_entity.pdbx_description
1 polymer ?
#
loop_
_entity_poly.entity_id
_entity_poly.type
_entity_poly.pdbx_seq_one_letter_code
_entity_poly.pdbx_strand_id
1 'polypeptide(L)' 'MSTKNPSTKTPTAKKRKQLSVPAGICYVKSTFNNTIITITDVAGHVVSW' A
#
# COMPACT_ATOMS: atom_id res chain seq x y z
N MET A 1 46.60 -8.02 -3.43
CA MET A 1 45.47 -8.33 -4.33
C MET A 1 44.22 -8.46 -3.47
N SER A 2 43.34 -7.47 -3.47
CA SER A 2 42.11 -7.47 -2.65
C SER A 2 40.94 -7.96 -3.51
N THR A 3 40.33 -9.07 -3.13
CA THR A 3 39.21 -9.69 -3.84
C THR A 3 37.90 -8.97 -3.47
N LYS A 4 37.19 -8.47 -4.49
CA LYS A 4 35.89 -7.78 -4.36
C LYS A 4 34.79 -8.84 -4.24
N ASN A 5 34.12 -8.90 -3.09
CA ASN A 5 33.05 -9.87 -2.83
C ASN A 5 31.77 -9.49 -3.59
N PRO A 6 31.04 -10.43 -4.23
CA PRO A 6 29.82 -10.11 -4.98
C PRO A 6 28.67 -9.88 -3.99
N SER A 7 28.20 -8.64 -3.90
CA SER A 7 26.96 -8.31 -3.18
C SER A 7 25.78 -8.96 -3.90
N THR A 8 25.23 -10.01 -3.30
CA THR A 8 23.98 -10.64 -3.71
C THR A 8 22.86 -9.61 -3.57
N LYS A 9 22.37 -9.10 -4.70
CA LYS A 9 21.19 -8.22 -4.74
C LYS A 9 19.97 -9.03 -4.33
N THR A 10 19.59 -8.90 -3.06
CA THR A 10 18.29 -9.35 -2.55
C THR A 10 17.20 -8.70 -3.41
N PRO A 11 16.16 -9.44 -3.85
CA PRO A 11 15.10 -8.87 -4.67
C PRO A 11 14.40 -7.78 -3.87
N THR A 12 14.71 -6.52 -4.18
CA THR A 12 14.06 -5.36 -3.59
C THR A 12 12.62 -5.37 -4.06
N ALA A 13 11.70 -5.63 -3.13
CA ALA A 13 10.27 -5.53 -3.39
C ALA A 13 9.99 -4.21 -4.13
N LYS A 14 9.30 -4.30 -5.28
CA LYS A 14 8.93 -3.12 -6.07
C LYS A 14 8.33 -2.07 -5.14
N LYS A 15 8.98 -0.91 -5.05
CA LYS A 15 8.46 0.23 -4.28
C LYS A 15 7.05 0.51 -4.78
N ARG A 16 6.05 0.26 -3.92
CA ARG A 16 4.68 0.63 -4.19
C ARG A 16 4.65 2.15 -4.37
N LYS A 17 3.98 2.63 -5.42
CA LYS A 17 3.85 4.06 -5.69
C LYS A 17 3.15 4.69 -4.49
N GLN A 18 3.83 5.62 -3.83
CA GLN A 18 3.24 6.38 -2.73
C GLN A 18 2.25 7.37 -3.34
N LEU A 19 0.96 7.08 -3.22
CA LEU A 19 -0.10 8.02 -3.57
C LEU A 19 -0.32 8.92 -2.35
N SER A 20 -0.18 10.24 -2.51
CA SER A 20 -0.50 11.19 -1.46
C SER A 20 -1.94 11.66 -1.67
N VAL A 21 -2.82 11.28 -0.74
CA VAL A 21 -4.23 11.68 -0.73
C VAL A 21 -4.45 12.44 0.59
N PRO A 22 -4.58 13.78 0.56
CA PRO A 22 -4.62 14.61 1.78
C PRO A 22 -5.96 14.52 2.52
N ALA A 23 -7.04 14.19 1.81
CA ALA A 23 -8.38 13.99 2.36
C ALA A 23 -9.14 12.96 1.54
N GLY A 24 -10.03 12.21 2.18
CA GLY A 24 -10.76 11.12 1.56
C GLY A 24 -11.96 10.68 2.39
N ILE A 25 -12.67 9.68 1.87
CA ILE A 25 -13.89 9.13 2.50
C ILE A 25 -13.61 7.69 2.92
N CYS A 26 -14.01 7.38 4.16
CA CYS A 26 -13.95 6.03 4.72
C CYS A 26 -15.33 5.39 4.66
N TYR A 27 -15.43 4.26 3.96
CA TYR A 27 -16.64 3.44 3.92
C TYR A 27 -16.47 2.24 4.83
N VAL A 28 -17.32 2.15 5.86
CA VAL A 28 -17.31 1.04 6.81
C VAL A 28 -18.55 0.19 6.55
N LYS A 29 -18.33 -1.03 6.06
CA LYS A 29 -19.37 -2.05 5.95
C LYS A 29 -19.19 -3.05 7.06
N SER A 30 -19.98 -2.91 8.12
CA SER A 30 -20.01 -3.84 9.25
C SER A 30 -21.23 -4.75 9.14
N THR A 31 -21.01 -6.06 9.11
CA THR A 31 -22.01 -7.11 9.29
C THR A 31 -21.70 -7.87 10.58
N PHE A 32 -22.55 -8.82 10.96
CA PHE A 32 -22.40 -9.55 12.22
C PHE A 32 -21.04 -10.21 12.44
N ASN A 33 -20.35 -10.65 11.38
CA ASN A 33 -19.07 -11.34 11.50
C ASN A 33 -17.90 -10.62 10.83
N ASN A 34 -18.16 -9.61 9.99
CA ASN A 34 -17.12 -8.99 9.20
C ASN A 34 -17.28 -7.47 9.20
N THR A 35 -16.17 -6.76 9.32
CA THR A 35 -16.10 -5.33 9.04
C THR A 35 -15.09 -5.10 7.93
N ILE A 36 -15.55 -4.52 6.83
CA ILE A 36 -14.72 -4.15 5.68
C ILE A 36 -14.60 -2.63 5.68
N ILE A 37 -13.36 -2.15 5.61
CA ILE A 37 -13.05 -0.71 5.65
C ILE A 37 -12.40 -0.34 4.33
N THR A 38 -13.12 0.37 3.47
CA THR A 38 -12.58 0.86 2.20
C THR A 38 -12.25 2.33 2.33
N ILE A 39 -11.00 2.69 2.05
CA ILE A 39 -10.53 4.07 2.01
C ILE A 39 -10.50 4.53 0.55
N THR A 40 -11.18 5.64 0.30
CA THR A 40 -11.26 6.26 -1.02
C THR A 40 -10.80 7.71 -0.97
N ASP A 41 -10.42 8.26 -2.12
CA ASP A 41 -10.31 9.71 -2.27
C ASP A 41 -11.69 10.38 -2.39
N VAL A 42 -11.72 11.71 -2.49
CA VAL A 42 -12.96 12.49 -2.58
C VAL A 42 -13.75 12.20 -3.87
N ALA A 43 -13.09 11.71 -4.93
CA ALA A 43 -13.71 11.33 -6.19
C ALA A 43 -14.26 9.89 -6.19
N GLY A 44 -13.97 9.10 -5.14
CA GLY A 44 -14.42 7.72 -4.99
C GLY A 44 -13.45 6.68 -5.54
N HIS A 45 -12.22 7.05 -5.90
CA HIS A 45 -11.19 6.09 -6.29
C HIS A 45 -10.66 5.34 -5.05
N VAL A 46 -10.62 4.01 -5.14
CA VAL A 46 -10.17 3.15 -4.03
C VAL A 46 -8.65 3.22 -3.88
N VAL A 47 -8.20 3.61 -2.69
CA VAL A 47 -6.79 3.68 -2.33
C VAL A 47 -6.36 2.39 -1.63
N SER A 48 -7.19 1.91 -0.70
CA SER A 48 -6.99 0.66 0.03
C SER A 48 -8.33 0.13 0.55
N TRP A 49 -8.37 -1.16 0.83
CA TRP A 49 -9.43 -1.86 1.57
C TRP A 49 -8.82 -2.77 2.62
#